data_AF-A0A538AVW8-F1
#
_entry.id   AF-A0A538AVW8-F1
#
_cell.length_a   1.000
_cell.length_b   1.000
_cell.length_c   1.000
_cell.angle_alpha   90.00
_cell.angle_beta   90.00
_cell.angle_gamma   90.00
#
_symmetry.space_group_name_H-M   'P 1'
#
loop_
_entity.id
_entity.type
_entity.pdbx_description
1 polymer ?
#
loop_
_entity_poly.entity_id
_entity_poly.type
_entity_poly.pdbx_seq_one_letter_code
_entity_poly.pdbx_strand_id
1 'polypeptide(L)'
;YRFVFAKATEDQDYIDPTYGTNRVDANAAGMVVGAYHYARPDNSTDDALKEADHFVDTALPTPGDLKPVIDLEDSGGLGVAPLTAWLWAWLGEVQAKTGVKAIIYTSPNFWQTHMGNTDAFAKGGYSLLWIAHWFVPKPTVPGSNWGGHGWTFWQLDDCLQVPGIGGCVDGDVYNGINLDPTRIP
;
A
#
# COMPACT_ATOMS: atom_id res chain seq x y z
N TYR A 1 5.48 -9.87 -16.42
CA TYR A 1 5.25 -9.18 -15.14
C TYR A 1 6.36 -9.55 -14.17
N ARG A 2 6.70 -8.69 -13.20
CA ARG A 2 7.81 -8.92 -12.25
C ARG A 2 7.35 -9.03 -10.80
N PHE A 3 6.22 -8.40 -10.48
CA PHE A 3 5.65 -8.35 -9.14
C PHE A 3 4.13 -8.38 -9.20
N VAL A 4 3.51 -8.68 -8.06
CA VAL A 4 2.07 -8.55 -7.82
C VAL A 4 1.86 -7.99 -6.41
N PHE A 5 0.89 -7.10 -6.26
CA PHE A 5 0.29 -6.80 -4.97
C PHE A 5 -1.06 -7.49 -4.88
N ALA A 6 -1.29 -8.25 -3.82
CA ALA A 6 -2.55 -8.96 -3.58
C ALA A 6 -3.21 -8.42 -2.32
N LYS A 7 -4.52 -8.17 -2.38
CA LYS A 7 -5.30 -7.77 -1.21
C LYS A 7 -5.24 -8.90 -0.19
N ALA A 8 -4.87 -8.58 1.04
CA ALA A 8 -4.87 -9.54 2.14
C ALA A 8 -6.08 -9.31 3.04
N THR A 9 -6.26 -8.07 3.49
CA THR A 9 -7.27 -7.71 4.47
C THR A 9 -7.91 -6.36 4.16
N GLU A 10 -9.07 -6.12 4.78
CA GLU A 10 -9.77 -4.84 4.84
C GLU A 10 -10.39 -4.72 6.24
N ASP A 11 -10.37 -3.52 6.82
CA ASP A 11 -10.92 -3.28 8.16
C ASP A 11 -10.32 -4.27 9.20
N GLN A 12 -11.01 -4.51 10.30
CA GLN A 12 -10.52 -5.33 11.42
C GLN A 12 -10.79 -6.83 11.24
N ASP A 13 -11.60 -7.25 10.26
CA ASP A 13 -12.09 -8.63 10.17
C ASP A 13 -12.15 -9.24 8.76
N TYR A 14 -12.16 -8.44 7.69
CA TYR A 14 -12.27 -8.98 6.34
C TYR A 14 -10.93 -9.54 5.88
N ILE A 15 -10.97 -10.77 5.35
CA ILE A 15 -9.86 -11.44 4.67
C ILE A 15 -10.28 -11.65 3.22
N ASP A 16 -9.42 -11.24 2.29
CA ASP A 16 -9.67 -11.51 0.88
C ASP A 16 -9.64 -13.04 0.63
N PRO A 17 -10.75 -13.63 0.13
CA PRO A 17 -10.85 -15.08 0.00
C PRO A 17 -9.90 -15.66 -1.06
N THR A 18 -9.32 -14.81 -1.91
CA THR A 18 -8.36 -15.20 -2.95
C THR A 18 -6.91 -14.97 -2.56
N TYR A 19 -6.63 -14.25 -1.46
CA TYR A 19 -5.26 -13.89 -1.04
C TYR A 19 -4.31 -15.08 -1.00
N GLY A 20 -4.70 -16.14 -0.30
CA GLY A 20 -3.85 -17.34 -0.13
C GLY A 20 -3.51 -18.00 -1.47
N THR A 21 -4.51 -18.17 -2.34
CA THR A 21 -4.32 -18.74 -3.68
C THR A 21 -3.45 -17.84 -4.55
N ASN A 22 -3.75 -16.54 -4.63
CA ASN A 22 -3.00 -15.58 -5.43
C ASN A 22 -1.55 -15.49 -4.98
N ARG A 23 -1.29 -15.51 -3.67
CA ARG A 23 0.07 -15.51 -3.11
C ARG A 23 0.85 -16.76 -3.50
N VAL A 24 0.25 -17.94 -3.40
CA VAL A 24 0.91 -19.21 -3.76
C VAL A 24 1.20 -19.26 -5.25
N ASP A 25 0.21 -18.95 -6.09
CA ASP A 25 0.32 -19.07 -7.53
C ASP A 25 1.29 -18.03 -8.11
N ALA A 26 1.31 -16.80 -7.59
CA ALA A 26 2.27 -15.79 -8.00
C ALA A 26 3.72 -16.16 -7.64
N ASN A 27 3.94 -16.73 -6.44
CA ASN A 27 5.26 -17.25 -6.08
C ASN A 27 5.68 -18.41 -6.98
N ALA A 28 4.77 -19.34 -7.29
CA ALA A 28 5.04 -20.45 -8.21
C ALA A 28 5.35 -19.97 -9.64
N ALA A 29 4.77 -18.84 -10.06
CA ALA A 29 5.06 -18.17 -11.32
C ALA A 29 6.36 -17.34 -11.30
N GLY A 30 7.10 -17.31 -10.17
CA GLY A 30 8.36 -16.58 -10.03
C GLY A 30 8.19 -15.06 -9.88
N MET A 31 7.01 -14.58 -9.49
CA MET A 31 6.74 -13.17 -9.24
C MET A 31 7.10 -12.79 -7.80
N VAL A 32 7.56 -11.56 -7.58
CA VAL A 32 7.73 -11.02 -6.23
C VAL A 32 6.37 -10.58 -5.70
N VAL A 33 5.93 -11.13 -4.57
CA VAL A 33 4.60 -10.89 -4.00
C VAL A 33 4.66 -9.81 -2.93
N GLY A 34 3.71 -8.87 -2.97
CA GLY A 34 3.39 -7.96 -1.88
C GLY A 34 1.95 -8.14 -1.43
N ALA A 35 1.69 -7.85 -0.16
CA ALA A 35 0.35 -7.86 0.41
C ALA A 35 -0.07 -6.42 0.72
N TYR A 36 -1.34 -6.09 0.49
CA TYR A 36 -1.90 -4.82 0.91
C TYR A 36 -3.12 -4.99 1.81
N HIS A 37 -3.29 -3.99 2.68
CA HIS A 37 -4.44 -3.82 3.54
C HIS A 37 -5.26 -2.62 3.07
N TYR A 38 -6.55 -2.81 2.78
CA TYR A 38 -7.46 -1.70 2.50
C TYR A 38 -7.92 -1.08 3.82
N ALA A 39 -7.51 0.16 4.09
CA ALA A 39 -7.80 0.82 5.35
C ALA A 39 -9.26 1.28 5.45
N ARG A 40 -9.87 1.14 6.63
CA ARG A 40 -11.19 1.71 6.96
C ARG A 40 -11.11 2.57 8.23
N PRO A 41 -10.37 3.70 8.20
CA PRO A 41 -10.09 4.47 9.41
C PRO A 41 -11.37 4.96 10.10
N ASP A 42 -11.50 4.73 11.41
CA ASP A 42 -12.60 5.29 12.20
C ASP A 42 -12.13 5.96 13.50
N ASN A 43 -13.09 6.38 14.34
CA ASN A 43 -12.81 7.02 15.63
C ASN A 43 -12.92 6.08 16.83
N SER A 44 -13.07 4.78 16.59
CA SER A 44 -13.11 3.77 17.63
C SER A 44 -11.73 3.60 18.27
N THR A 45 -11.72 3.07 19.49
CA THR A 45 -10.47 2.92 20.25
C THR A 45 -9.60 1.84 19.64
N ASP A 46 -8.33 2.19 19.42
CA ASP A 46 -7.27 1.33 18.87
C ASP A 46 -7.54 0.80 17.45
N ASP A 47 -8.42 1.44 16.69
CA ASP A 47 -8.82 1.05 15.34
C ASP A 47 -7.61 0.75 14.42
N ALA A 48 -6.71 1.73 14.26
CA ALA A 48 -5.50 1.60 13.46
C ALA A 48 -4.59 0.42 13.88
N LEU A 49 -4.52 0.13 15.19
CA LEU A 49 -3.71 -0.97 15.71
C LEU A 49 -4.36 -2.32 15.40
N LYS A 50 -5.68 -2.41 15.52
CA LYS A 50 -6.43 -3.63 15.21
C LYS A 50 -6.38 -3.95 13.72
N GLU A 51 -6.51 -2.96 12.85
CA GLU A 51 -6.33 -3.14 11.41
C GLU A 51 -4.90 -3.60 11.06
N ALA A 52 -3.88 -2.99 11.68
CA ALA A 52 -2.49 -3.38 11.47
C ALA A 52 -2.21 -4.83 11.96
N ASP A 53 -2.75 -5.19 13.12
CA ASP A 53 -2.65 -6.54 13.69
C ASP A 53 -3.31 -7.57 12.77
N HIS A 54 -4.56 -7.32 12.37
CA HIS A 54 -5.31 -8.19 11.46
C HIS A 54 -4.57 -8.39 10.14
N PHE A 55 -4.01 -7.32 9.59
CA PHE A 55 -3.21 -7.40 8.38
C PHE A 55 -1.94 -8.24 8.56
N VAL A 56 -1.12 -7.98 9.60
CA VAL A 56 0.14 -8.72 9.79
C VAL A 56 -0.14 -10.20 10.07
N ASP A 57 -1.14 -10.49 10.90
CA ASP A 57 -1.50 -11.86 11.30
C ASP A 57 -2.09 -12.67 10.14
N THR A 58 -2.70 -12.00 9.15
CA THR A 58 -3.26 -12.63 7.95
C THR A 58 -2.25 -12.71 6.80
N ALA A 59 -1.56 -11.60 6.50
CA ALA A 59 -0.67 -11.48 5.36
C ALA A 59 0.65 -12.23 5.54
N LEU A 60 1.07 -12.47 6.79
CA LEU A 60 2.30 -13.17 7.16
C LEU A 60 3.52 -12.72 6.33
N PRO A 61 3.82 -11.41 6.31
CA PRO A 61 4.91 -10.86 5.50
C PRO A 61 6.25 -11.53 5.88
N THR A 62 6.99 -12.01 4.87
CA THR A 62 8.19 -12.83 5.07
C THR A 62 9.38 -12.31 4.25
N PRO A 63 10.65 -12.58 4.63
CA PRO A 63 11.81 -12.19 3.85
C PRO A 63 11.69 -12.55 2.37
N GLY A 64 12.00 -11.58 1.52
CA GLY A 64 11.87 -11.70 0.07
C GLY A 64 10.53 -11.27 -0.51
N ASP A 65 9.48 -11.08 0.28
CA ASP A 65 8.27 -10.38 -0.17
C ASP A 65 8.57 -8.91 -0.46
N LEU A 66 7.69 -8.24 -1.22
CA LEU A 66 7.60 -6.79 -1.15
C LEU A 66 7.14 -6.37 0.24
N LYS A 67 7.60 -5.19 0.67
CA LYS A 67 7.19 -4.62 1.95
C LYS A 67 5.67 -4.48 2.04
N PRO A 68 5.11 -4.60 3.26
CA PRO A 68 3.67 -4.52 3.45
C PRO A 68 3.12 -3.16 2.96
N VAL A 69 1.90 -3.13 2.44
CA VAL A 69 1.27 -1.91 1.90
C VAL A 69 0.04 -1.56 2.72
N ILE A 70 -0.12 -0.28 3.05
CA ILE A 70 -1.42 0.28 3.41
C ILE A 70 -2.03 0.98 2.21
N ASP A 71 -3.23 0.57 1.83
CA ASP A 71 -4.08 1.22 0.84
C ASP A 71 -4.99 2.21 1.57
N LEU A 72 -4.67 3.50 1.45
CA LEU A 72 -5.40 4.59 2.09
C LEU A 72 -6.09 5.47 1.04
N GLU A 73 -7.37 5.17 0.85
CA GLU A 73 -8.28 5.88 -0.07
C GLU A 73 -9.63 6.27 0.55
N ASP A 74 -9.87 5.87 1.80
CA ASP A 74 -11.01 6.27 2.61
C ASP A 74 -10.53 7.02 3.87
N SER A 75 -11.20 8.11 4.23
CA SER A 75 -10.90 8.85 5.47
C SER A 75 -11.78 8.42 6.64
N GLY A 76 -12.82 7.62 6.39
CA GLY A 76 -13.90 7.27 7.32
C GLY A 76 -14.50 8.48 8.05
N GLY A 77 -14.56 9.62 7.36
CA GLY A 77 -15.06 10.88 7.92
C GLY A 77 -14.10 11.59 8.91
N LEU A 78 -12.91 11.04 9.15
CA LEU A 78 -11.87 11.71 9.94
C LEU A 78 -11.34 12.96 9.22
N GLY A 79 -11.06 14.01 9.98
CA GLY A 79 -10.33 15.18 9.49
C GLY A 79 -8.82 14.91 9.34
N VAL A 80 -8.09 15.87 8.77
CA VAL A 80 -6.65 15.75 8.46
C VAL A 80 -5.81 15.30 9.66
N ALA A 81 -5.97 15.95 10.81
CA ALA A 81 -5.17 15.64 12.00
C ALA A 81 -5.44 14.24 12.57
N PRO A 82 -6.69 13.83 12.84
CA PRO A 82 -6.96 12.47 13.32
C PRO A 82 -6.59 11.39 12.29
N LEU A 83 -6.84 11.60 10.98
CA LEU A 83 -6.43 10.64 9.96
C LEU A 83 -4.90 10.51 9.85
N THR A 84 -4.18 11.62 10.00
CA THR A 84 -2.70 11.60 10.07
C THR A 84 -2.21 10.80 11.28
N ALA A 85 -2.83 10.99 12.45
CA ALA A 85 -2.48 10.24 13.65
C ALA A 85 -2.81 8.74 13.51
N TRP A 86 -3.96 8.43 12.91
CA TRP A 86 -4.39 7.07 12.60
C TRP A 86 -3.38 6.35 11.70
N LEU A 87 -2.96 6.99 10.59
CA LEU A 87 -1.98 6.41 9.67
C LEU A 87 -0.62 6.19 10.36
N TRP A 88 -0.18 7.12 11.21
CA TRP A 88 1.05 6.92 12.00
C TRP A 88 0.96 5.72 12.96
N ALA A 89 -0.19 5.51 13.59
CA ALA A 89 -0.41 4.38 14.49
C ALA A 89 -0.35 3.04 13.72
N TRP A 90 -1.06 2.94 12.58
CA TRP A 90 -1.04 1.73 11.74
C TRP A 90 0.38 1.43 11.25
N LEU A 91 1.08 2.43 10.70
CA LEU A 91 2.44 2.27 10.18
C LEU A 91 3.43 1.89 11.29
N GLY A 92 3.27 2.47 12.48
CA GLY A 92 4.08 2.16 13.64
C GLY A 92 3.92 0.73 14.12
N GLU A 93 2.69 0.22 14.17
CA GLU A 93 2.39 -1.16 14.58
C GLU A 93 2.94 -2.17 13.57
N VAL A 94 2.73 -1.95 12.27
CA VAL A 94 3.33 -2.80 11.24
C VAL A 94 4.85 -2.80 11.34
N GLN A 95 5.48 -1.64 11.55
CA GLN A 95 6.93 -1.57 11.74
C GLN A 95 7.39 -2.31 12.99
N ALA A 96 6.65 -2.21 14.10
CA ALA A 96 6.97 -2.91 15.35
C ALA A 96 6.91 -4.44 15.19
N LYS A 97 5.93 -4.94 14.44
CA LYS A 97 5.73 -6.39 14.23
C LYS A 97 6.62 -7.00 13.16
N THR A 98 6.93 -6.25 12.11
CA THR A 98 7.63 -6.78 10.93
C THR A 98 9.08 -6.31 10.83
N GLY A 99 9.47 -5.28 11.58
CA GLY A 99 10.79 -4.66 11.50
C GLY A 99 11.01 -3.80 10.26
N VAL A 100 10.03 -3.70 9.35
CA VAL A 100 10.14 -2.92 8.11
C VAL A 100 9.08 -1.81 8.05
N LYS A 101 9.43 -0.70 7.40
CA LYS A 101 8.48 0.35 7.10
C LYS A 101 7.61 -0.05 5.91
N ALA A 102 6.29 0.03 6.09
CA ALA A 102 5.32 -0.23 5.04
C ALA A 102 5.40 0.81 3.90
N ILE A 103 4.86 0.42 2.75
CA ILE A 103 4.60 1.27 1.58
C ILE A 103 3.21 1.90 1.77
N ILE A 104 3.06 3.16 1.37
CA ILE A 104 1.76 3.83 1.36
C ILE A 104 1.24 3.83 -0.08
N TYR A 105 0.03 3.30 -0.28
CA TYR A 105 -0.76 3.48 -1.49
C TYR A 105 -1.83 4.56 -1.28
N THR A 106 -2.00 5.43 -2.27
CA THR A 106 -3.05 6.45 -2.27
C THR A 106 -3.21 7.08 -3.66
N SER A 107 -4.20 7.96 -3.82
CA SER A 107 -4.31 8.84 -4.99
C SER A 107 -3.84 10.27 -4.68
N PRO A 108 -3.38 11.05 -5.69
CA PRO A 108 -3.01 12.45 -5.48
C PRO A 108 -4.14 13.28 -4.89
N ASN A 109 -5.38 13.04 -5.34
CA ASN A 109 -6.55 13.78 -4.90
C ASN A 109 -6.89 13.47 -3.43
N PHE A 110 -6.88 12.20 -3.05
CA PHE A 110 -7.12 11.78 -1.68
C PHE A 110 -6.11 12.42 -0.73
N TRP A 111 -4.81 12.28 -1.03
CA TRP A 111 -3.76 12.81 -0.17
C TRP A 111 -3.81 14.34 -0.02
N GLN A 112 -4.11 15.05 -1.11
CA GLN A 112 -4.27 16.51 -1.04
C GLN A 112 -5.48 16.91 -0.19
N THR A 113 -6.59 16.21 -0.34
CA THR A 113 -7.88 16.59 0.28
C THR A 113 -7.96 16.16 1.74
N HIS A 114 -7.61 14.91 2.04
CA HIS A 114 -7.81 14.29 3.35
C HIS A 114 -6.55 14.26 4.22
N MET A 115 -5.37 14.33 3.62
CA MET A 115 -4.08 14.36 4.35
C MET A 115 -3.43 15.74 4.37
N GLY A 116 -4.14 16.78 3.89
CA GLY A 116 -3.66 18.16 3.86
C GLY A 116 -2.38 18.34 3.02
N ASN A 117 -2.16 17.46 2.05
CA ASN A 117 -0.95 17.41 1.24
C ASN A 117 0.36 17.35 2.07
N THR A 118 0.31 16.71 3.24
CA THR A 118 1.46 16.65 4.16
C THR A 118 2.64 15.88 3.57
N ASP A 119 3.86 16.30 3.93
CA ASP A 119 5.12 15.59 3.64
C ASP A 119 5.71 14.91 4.89
N ALA A 120 4.97 14.89 6.00
CA ALA A 120 5.44 14.39 7.29
C ALA A 120 5.87 12.91 7.23
N PHE A 121 5.17 12.06 6.49
CA PHE A 121 5.49 10.63 6.38
C PHE A 121 6.81 10.39 5.65
N ALA A 122 7.04 11.09 4.54
CA ALA A 122 8.32 11.06 3.82
C ALA A 122 9.46 11.55 4.73
N LYS A 123 9.27 12.66 5.45
CA LYS A 123 10.25 13.19 6.41
C LYS A 123 10.48 12.26 7.61
N GLY A 124 9.48 11.49 8.02
CA GLY A 124 9.61 10.42 9.01
C GLY A 124 10.22 9.13 8.46
N GLY A 125 10.71 9.16 7.21
CA GLY A 125 11.47 8.11 6.57
C GLY A 125 10.62 6.97 5.99
N TYR A 126 9.34 7.22 5.69
CA TYR A 126 8.54 6.36 4.81
C TYR A 126 8.76 6.83 3.38
N SER A 127 9.73 6.22 2.68
CA SER A 127 10.25 6.70 1.39
C SER A 127 9.83 5.88 0.17
N LEU A 128 8.99 4.83 0.34
CA LEU A 128 8.34 4.06 -0.75
C LEU A 128 6.81 4.33 -0.95
N LEU A 129 6.40 4.88 -2.10
CA LEU A 129 5.04 5.37 -2.37
C LEU A 129 4.52 4.65 -3.59
N TRP A 130 3.31 4.15 -3.46
CA TRP A 130 2.53 3.65 -4.56
C TRP A 130 1.43 4.68 -4.87
N ILE A 131 1.52 5.33 -6.02
CA ILE A 131 0.57 6.38 -6.40
C ILE A 131 -0.43 5.85 -7.44
N ALA A 132 -1.72 6.00 -7.19
CA ALA A 132 -2.78 5.74 -8.16
C ALA A 132 -3.12 7.00 -8.94
N HIS A 133 -2.74 7.02 -10.22
CA HIS A 133 -3.05 8.15 -11.09
C HIS A 133 -3.16 7.66 -12.53
N TRP A 134 -4.37 7.29 -12.92
CA TRP A 134 -4.60 6.58 -14.17
C TRP A 134 -4.57 7.48 -15.40
N PHE A 135 -4.21 6.91 -16.54
CA PHE A 135 -4.35 7.51 -17.88
C PHE A 135 -3.66 8.87 -18.08
N VAL A 136 -2.57 9.12 -17.34
CA VAL A 136 -1.74 10.33 -17.48
C VAL A 136 -0.34 10.00 -17.96
N PRO A 137 0.34 10.91 -18.70
CA PRO A 137 1.71 10.68 -19.17
C PRO A 137 2.75 10.70 -18.04
N LYS A 138 2.40 11.30 -16.90
CA LYS A 138 3.24 11.39 -15.70
C LYS A 138 2.34 11.54 -14.47
N PRO A 139 2.55 10.77 -13.39
CA PRO A 139 1.76 10.94 -12.18
C PRO A 139 2.14 12.23 -11.45
N THR A 140 1.14 13.00 -11.03
CA THR A 140 1.29 13.97 -9.93
C THR A 140 1.66 13.23 -8.65
N VAL A 141 2.70 13.68 -7.96
CA VAL A 141 3.15 13.12 -6.67
C VAL A 141 2.86 14.12 -5.56
N PRO A 142 2.00 13.79 -4.57
CA PRO A 142 1.63 14.70 -3.50
C PRO A 142 2.73 14.82 -2.43
N GLY A 143 2.53 15.62 -1.38
CA GLY A 143 3.43 15.70 -0.23
C GLY A 143 4.82 16.24 -0.56
N SER A 144 4.90 17.35 -1.29
CA SER A 144 6.17 17.96 -1.73
C SER A 144 6.99 17.07 -2.67
N ASN A 145 6.36 16.54 -3.74
CA ASN A 145 6.94 15.47 -4.57
C ASN A 145 7.42 14.30 -3.69
N TRP A 146 6.57 14.01 -2.71
CA TRP A 146 6.71 13.08 -1.62
C TRP A 146 8.02 13.15 -0.83
N GLY A 147 8.33 14.34 -0.33
CA GLY A 147 9.56 14.64 0.39
C GLY A 147 10.80 14.60 -0.50
N GLY A 148 10.64 14.72 -1.83
CA GLY A 148 11.73 14.67 -2.81
C GLY A 148 12.08 13.25 -3.29
N HIS A 149 11.44 12.21 -2.76
CA HIS A 149 11.66 10.83 -3.21
C HIS A 149 10.91 10.48 -4.51
N GLY A 150 9.88 11.24 -4.88
CA GLY A 150 9.04 10.92 -6.03
C GLY A 150 8.09 9.76 -5.75
N TRP A 151 7.82 8.91 -6.74
CA TRP A 151 7.01 7.70 -6.59
C TRP A 151 7.87 6.44 -6.76
N THR A 152 7.46 5.34 -6.15
CA THR A 152 8.12 4.03 -6.22
C THR A 152 7.34 3.08 -7.11
N PHE A 153 6.04 2.96 -6.89
CA PHE A 153 5.10 2.27 -7.75
C PHE A 153 4.07 3.27 -8.28
N TRP A 154 3.60 3.06 -9.50
CA TRP A 154 2.56 3.88 -10.09
C TRP A 154 1.53 2.97 -10.74
N GLN A 155 0.31 3.01 -10.19
CA GLN A 155 -0.87 2.42 -10.80
C GLN A 155 -1.35 3.40 -11.87
N LEU A 156 -1.17 2.99 -13.13
CA LEU A 156 -1.37 3.83 -14.31
C LEU A 156 -2.67 3.52 -15.05
N ASP A 157 -3.32 2.42 -14.72
CA ASP A 157 -4.50 1.87 -15.39
C ASP A 157 -5.27 0.98 -14.40
N ASP A 158 -6.59 0.98 -14.47
CA ASP A 158 -7.51 0.15 -13.66
C ASP A 158 -8.11 -1.01 -14.48
N CYS A 159 -7.78 -1.11 -15.78
CA CYS A 159 -8.27 -2.15 -16.66
C CYS A 159 -7.25 -2.54 -17.74
N LEU A 160 -6.09 -3.05 -17.32
CA LEU A 160 -5.21 -3.79 -18.21
C LEU A 160 -5.76 -5.18 -18.52
N GLN A 161 -5.36 -5.68 -19.70
CA GLN A 161 -5.55 -7.07 -20.09
C GLN A 161 -4.23 -7.81 -19.91
N VAL A 162 -4.20 -8.73 -18.96
CA VAL A 162 -3.03 -9.52 -18.60
C VAL A 162 -3.29 -10.99 -18.90
N PRO A 163 -2.50 -11.65 -19.78
CA PRO A 163 -2.64 -13.09 -20.00
C PRO A 163 -2.54 -13.88 -18.69
N GLY A 164 -3.56 -14.68 -18.41
CA GLY A 164 -3.69 -15.45 -17.17
C GLY A 164 -4.66 -14.85 -16.13
N ILE A 165 -5.08 -13.59 -16.32
CA ILE A 165 -6.10 -12.95 -15.48
C ILE A 165 -7.35 -12.70 -16.34
N GLY A 166 -8.50 -13.16 -15.85
CA GLY A 166 -9.78 -12.90 -16.51
C GLY A 166 -10.29 -11.49 -16.16
N GLY A 167 -10.62 -10.69 -17.16
CA GLY A 167 -11.21 -9.36 -16.96
C GLY A 167 -10.18 -8.23 -16.85
N CYS A 168 -10.62 -7.11 -16.28
CA CYS A 168 -9.77 -5.96 -15.98
C CYS A 168 -8.85 -6.26 -14.79
N VAL A 169 -7.61 -5.79 -14.85
CA VAL A 169 -6.70 -5.78 -13.70
C VAL A 169 -5.91 -4.49 -13.65
N ASP A 170 -5.62 -4.03 -12.44
CA ASP A 170 -4.80 -2.85 -12.22
C ASP A 170 -3.39 -3.00 -12.81
N GLY A 171 -2.94 -1.94 -13.47
CA GLY A 171 -1.69 -1.87 -14.17
C GLY A 171 -0.66 -1.03 -13.44
N ASP A 172 0.39 -1.68 -12.95
CA ASP A 172 1.46 -1.01 -12.21
C ASP A 172 2.81 -1.02 -12.93
N VAL A 173 3.52 0.10 -12.79
CA VAL A 173 4.95 0.20 -13.12
C VAL A 173 5.77 0.52 -11.87
N TYR A 174 7.01 0.02 -11.86
CA TYR A 174 7.98 0.25 -10.81
C TYR A 174 9.07 1.22 -11.28
N ASN A 175 9.40 2.22 -10.47
CA ASN A 175 10.46 3.19 -10.73
C ASN A 175 11.82 2.66 -10.24
N GLY A 176 12.34 1.63 -10.90
CA GLY A 176 13.65 1.08 -10.58
C GLY A 176 14.04 -0.11 -11.45
N ILE A 177 15.27 -0.61 -11.22
CA ILE A 177 15.85 -1.70 -12.02
C ILE A 177 15.61 -3.06 -11.35
N ASN A 178 15.84 -3.13 -10.03
CA ASN A 178 15.61 -4.32 -9.19
C ASN A 178 14.66 -3.99 -8.04
N LEU A 179 13.90 -4.99 -7.57
CA LEU A 179 12.90 -4.81 -6.50
C LEU A 179 13.52 -4.90 -5.09
N ASP A 180 14.79 -5.26 -4.95
CA ASP A 180 15.42 -5.50 -3.64
C ASP A 180 15.24 -4.35 -2.62
N PRO A 181 15.31 -3.05 -3.01
CA PRO A 181 15.05 -1.95 -2.07
C PRO A 181 13.62 -1.91 -1.52
N THR A 182 12.66 -2.52 -2.24
CA THR A 182 11.25 -2.59 -1.84
C THR A 182 10.89 -3.90 -1.16
N ARG A 183 11.87 -4.79 -0.94
CA ARG A 183 11.66 -6.11 -0.32
C ARG A 183 11.95 -6.12 1.17
N ILE A 184 11.36 -7.09 1.84
CA ILE A 184 11.70 -7.46 3.21
C ILE A 184 13.07 -8.16 3.17
N PRO A 185 14.07 -7.69 3.95
CA PRO A 185 15.43 -8.23 3.93
C PRO A 185 15.52 -9.64 4.51
#